data_AF-A0A0F8ZIR1-F1
#
_entry.id   AF-A0A0F8ZIR1-F1
#
_cell.length_a   1.000
_cell.length_b   1.000
_cell.length_c   1.000
_cell.angle_alpha   90.00
_cell.angle_beta   90.00
_cell.angle_gamma   90.00
#
_symmetry.space_group_name_H-M   'P 1'
#
loop_
_entity.id
_entity.type
_entity.pdbx_description
1 polymer ?
#
loop_
_entity_poly.entity_id
_entity_poly.type
_entity_poly.pdbx_seq_one_letter_code
_entity_poly.pdbx_strand_id
1 'polypeptide(L)' 'MKMKKYFVSYNYGGGFGRMSMDSDPLTPNNIEEWLKETEKGITENLDEKGLAHGRVIILNIQEIK' A
#
# COMPACT_ATOMS: atom_id res chain seq x y z
N MET A 1 23.63 -1.91 0.49
CA MET A 1 22.54 -1.95 -0.52
C MET A 1 21.68 -0.70 -0.33
N LYS A 2 21.08 -0.13 -1.39
CA LYS A 2 20.25 1.10 -1.29
C LYS A 2 18.77 0.73 -1.12
N MET A 3 18.04 1.45 -0.28
CA MET A 3 16.57 1.32 -0.16
C MET A 3 15.89 1.79 -1.44
N LYS A 4 14.79 1.14 -1.82
CA LYS A 4 13.96 1.53 -2.96
C LYS A 4 12.73 2.29 -2.46
N LYS A 5 12.28 3.29 -3.22
CA LYS A 5 11.08 4.07 -2.91
C LYS A 5 9.99 3.79 -3.93
N TYR A 6 8.74 3.70 -3.48
CA TYR A 6 7.59 3.45 -4.35
C TYR A 6 6.47 4.45 -4.09
N PHE A 7 5.76 4.81 -5.16
CA PHE A 7 4.43 5.41 -5.07
C PHE A 7 3.38 4.31 -5.13
N VAL A 8 2.52 4.25 -4.11
CA VAL A 8 1.35 3.36 -4.07
C VAL A 8 0.11 4.22 -4.20
N SER A 9 -0.71 3.92 -5.21
CA SER A 9 -2.01 4.56 -5.43
C SER A 9 -3.11 3.62 -5.00
N TYR A 10 -4.09 4.11 -4.26
CA TYR A 10 -5.19 3.29 -3.75
C TYR A 10 -6.52 4.04 -3.83
N ASN A 11 -7.60 3.27 -3.92
CA ASN A 11 -8.95 3.77 -3.67
C ASN A 11 -9.38 3.42 -2.26
N TYR A 12 -9.99 4.38 -1.56
CA TYR A 12 -10.62 4.16 -0.26
C TYR A 12 -11.89 5.01 -0.15
N GLY A 13 -13.02 4.38 0.19
CA GLY A 13 -14.29 5.09 0.44
C GLY A 13 -14.77 5.99 -0.72
N GLY A 14 -14.46 5.63 -1.97
CA GLY A 14 -14.79 6.44 -3.16
C GLY A 14 -13.82 7.59 -3.44
N GLY A 15 -12.79 7.79 -2.62
CA GLY A 15 -11.70 8.73 -2.82
C GLY A 15 -10.41 8.06 -3.29
N PHE A 16 -9.67 8.73 -4.16
CA PHE A 16 -8.35 8.31 -4.62
C PHE A 16 -7.25 8.91 -3.73
N GLY A 17 -6.36 8.06 -3.22
CA GLY A 17 -5.22 8.44 -2.39
C GLY A 17 -3.88 7.95 -2.95
N ARG A 18 -2.79 8.60 -2.56
CA ARG A 18 -1.41 8.18 -2.89
C ARG A 18 -0.53 8.26 -1.64
N MET A 19 0.37 7.31 -1.47
CA MET A 19 1.40 7.33 -0.42
C MET A 19 2.76 6.90 -0.95
N SER A 20 3.83 7.40 -0.33
CA SER A 20 5.20 6.95 -0.57
C SER A 20 5.59 5.88 0.45
N MET A 21 6.19 4.79 -0.01
CA MET A 21 6.70 3.72 0.85
C MET A 21 8.17 3.44 0.54
N ASP A 22 8.95 3.21 1.59
CA ASP A 22 10.32 2.73 1.49
C ASP A 22 10.30 1.21 1.65
N SER A 23 10.93 0.46 0.73
CA SER A 23 11.08 -0.99 0.87
C SER A 23 12.49 -1.33 1.36
N ASP A 24 12.57 -2.29 2.29
CA ASP A 24 13.87 -2.86 2.67
C ASP A 24 14.53 -3.49 1.43
N PRO A 25 15.84 -3.31 1.20
CA PRO A 25 16.57 -3.97 0.12
C PRO A 25 16.54 -5.51 0.16
N LEU A 26 16.18 -6.11 1.30
CA LEU A 26 15.95 -7.55 1.48
C LEU A 26 14.49 -7.95 1.27
N THR A 27 13.58 -7.00 1.04
CA THR A 27 12.18 -7.29 0.66
C THR A 27 12.23 -8.09 -0.64
N PRO A 28 11.92 -9.40 -0.62
CA PRO A 28 12.18 -10.27 -1.76
C PRO A 28 11.23 -9.95 -2.93
N ASN A 29 11.69 -10.30 -4.13
CA ASN A 29 11.17 -10.04 -5.49
C ASN A 29 9.65 -10.04 -5.77
N ASN A 30 8.79 -10.40 -4.81
CA ASN A 30 7.35 -10.50 -5.02
C ASN A 30 6.63 -9.32 -4.38
N ILE A 31 6.73 -8.17 -5.05
CA ILE A 31 6.03 -6.95 -4.65
C ILE A 31 4.52 -7.21 -4.48
N GLU A 32 3.92 -8.15 -5.23
CA GLU A 32 2.51 -8.54 -5.09
C GLU A 32 2.14 -9.09 -3.71
N GLU A 33 3.03 -9.83 -3.04
CA GLU A 33 2.75 -10.41 -1.72
C GLU A 33 2.81 -9.33 -0.64
N TRP A 34 3.83 -8.48 -0.70
CA TRP A 34 3.95 -7.31 0.16
C TRP A 34 2.75 -6.36 0.00
N LEU A 35 2.19 -6.27 -1.20
CA LEU A 35 1.00 -5.46 -1.47
C LEU A 35 -0.27 -6.05 -0.88
N LYS A 36 -0.43 -7.38 -0.90
CA LYS A 36 -1.56 -8.04 -0.22
C LYS A 36 -1.52 -7.81 1.28
N GLU A 37 -0.34 -7.95 1.88
CA GLU A 37 -0.14 -7.67 3.31
C GLU A 37 -0.38 -6.19 3.63
N THR A 38 0.03 -5.28 2.74
CA THR A 38 -0.22 -3.84 2.88
C THR A 38 -1.70 -3.49 2.73
N GLU A 39 -2.41 -4.02 1.73
CA GLU A 39 -3.86 -3.82 1.54
C GLU A 39 -4.62 -4.29 2.79
N LYS A 40 -4.25 -5.46 3.31
CA LYS A 40 -4.83 -6.04 4.51
C LYS A 40 -4.58 -5.17 5.74
N GLY A 41 -3.31 -4.80 6.00
CA GLY A 41 -2.96 -3.98 7.17
C GLY A 41 -3.60 -2.59 7.16
N ILE A 42 -3.76 -1.96 5.99
CA ILE A 42 -4.47 -0.69 5.88
C ILE A 42 -5.98 -0.89 6.12
N THR A 43 -6.59 -1.94 5.54
CA THR A 43 -8.02 -2.24 5.74
C THR A 43 -8.33 -2.52 7.21
N GLU A 44 -7.55 -3.37 7.87
CA GLU A 44 -7.73 -3.71 9.29
C GLU A 44 -7.63 -2.47 10.20
N ASN A 45 -6.63 -1.60 10.02
CA ASN A 45 -6.49 -0.36 10.78
C ASN A 45 -7.66 0.62 10.59
N LEU A 46 -8.30 0.62 9.41
CA LEU A 46 -9.45 1.47 9.10
C LEU A 46 -10.76 0.90 9.69
N ASP A 47 -10.89 -0.43 9.71
CA ASP A 47 -11.96 -1.14 10.41
C ASP A 47 -11.89 -0.89 11.92
N GLU A 48 -10.70 -0.98 12.52
CA GLU A 48 -10.48 -0.69 13.95
C GLU A 48 -10.85 0.74 14.35
N LYS A 49 -10.68 1.70 13.43
CA LYS A 49 -11.04 3.10 13.66
C LYS A 49 -12.53 3.39 13.44
N GLY A 50 -13.33 2.39 13.07
CA GLY A 50 -14.75 2.55 12.76
C GLY A 50 -15.00 3.44 11.53
N LEU A 51 -13.99 3.60 10.67
CA LEU A 51 -14.07 4.44 9.45
C LEU A 51 -14.51 3.63 8.22
N ALA A 52 -14.82 2.34 8.39
CA ALA A 52 -15.12 1.38 7.34
C ALA A 52 -16.38 1.73 6.52
N HIS A 53 -16.21 2.60 5.52
CA HIS A 53 -17.16 2.82 4.43
C HIS A 53 -16.57 2.44 3.05
N GLY A 54 -15.42 1.76 3.01
CA GLY A 54 -14.86 1.24 1.76
C GLY A 54 -13.64 0.35 1.98
N ARG A 55 -13.49 -0.65 1.11
CA ARG A 55 -12.28 -1.48 1.02
C ARG A 55 -11.14 -0.66 0.41
N VAL A 56 -9.94 -0.78 0.97
CA VAL A 56 -8.73 -0.24 0.31
C VAL A 56 -8.42 -1.14 -0.88
N ILE A 57 -8.36 -0.57 -2.07
CA ILE A 57 -7.95 -1.30 -3.27
C ILE A 57 -6.70 -0.63 -3.81
N ILE A 58 -5.57 -1.33 -3.77
CA ILE A 58 -4.35 -0.82 -4.40
C ILE A 58 -4.53 -0.88 -5.91
N LEU A 59 -4.35 0.26 -6.57
CA LEU A 59 -4.60 0.43 -8.01
C LEU A 59 -3.31 0.34 -8.82
N ASN A 60 -2.23 0.92 -8.30
CA ASN A 60 -0.98 1.03 -9.05
C ASN A 60 0.22 1.25 -8.13
N ILE A 61 1.38 0.73 -8.52
CA ILE A 61 2.66 0.93 -7.87
C ILE A 61 3.71 1.38 -8.89
N GLN A 62 4.53 2.36 -8.51
CA GLN A 62 5.62 2.85 -9.35
C GLN A 62 6.88 3.08 -8.52
N GLU A 63 8.00 2.47 -8.91
CA GLU A 63 9.31 2.75 -8.32
C GLU A 63 9.76 4.18 -8.69
N ILE A 64 10.23 4.92 -7.68
CA ILE A 64 10.73 6.29 -7.81
C ILE A 64 12.25 6.24 -7.92
N LYS A 65 12.80 6.81 -8.99
CA LYS A 65 14.25 6.88 -9.24
C LYS A 65 14.89 8.08 -8.57
#